data_AF-A0A4Q7AN07-F1
#
_entry.id   AF-A0A4Q7AN07-F1
#
_cell.length_a   1.000
_cell.length_b   1.000
_cell.length_c   1.000
_cell.angle_alpha   90.00
_cell.angle_beta   90.00
_cell.angle_gamma   90.00
#
_symmetry.space_group_name_H-M   'P 1'
#
loop_
_entity.id
_entity.type
_entity.pdbx_description
1 polymer ?
#
loop_
_entity_poly.entity_id
_entity_poly.type
_entity_poly.pdbx_seq_one_letter_code
_entity_poly.pdbx_strand_id
1 'polypeptide(L)' 'MGCSNSTHLSSTIPANLLAPCPDLQKLEDGTGRTLLIWSVDTVAKYNECKSKHEAIVKAFE' A
#
# COMPACT_ATOMS: atom_id res chain seq x y z
N MET A 1 18.59 37.24 -19.68
CA MET A 1 18.04 35.94 -20.08
C MET A 1 18.39 34.94 -18.99
N GLY A 2 17.44 34.64 -18.11
CA GLY A 2 17.66 33.68 -17.02
C GLY A 2 17.04 32.34 -17.41
N CYS A 3 17.84 31.28 -17.41
CA CYS A 3 17.32 29.93 -17.56
C CYS A 3 16.58 29.56 -16.28
N SER A 4 15.25 29.57 -16.34
CA SER A 4 14.42 28.88 -15.34
C SER A 4 14.69 27.39 -15.49
N ASN A 5 15.59 26.85 -14.66
CA ASN A 5 15.71 25.41 -14.52
C ASN A 5 14.41 24.90 -13.91
N SER A 6 13.51 24.41 -14.78
CA SER A 6 12.45 23.49 -14.37
C SER A 6 13.13 22.20 -13.92
N THR A 7 13.59 22.17 -12.67
CA THR A 7 13.71 20.90 -11.94
C THR A 7 12.30 20.37 -11.78
N HIS A 8 11.79 19.75 -12.84
CA HIS A 8 10.71 18.78 -12.71
C HIS A 8 11.30 17.69 -11.82
N LEU A 9 11.02 17.75 -10.51
CA LEU A 9 11.30 16.63 -9.63
C LEU A 9 10.56 15.45 -10.26
N SER A 10 11.31 14.57 -10.91
CA SER A 10 10.79 13.27 -11.27
C SER A 10 10.33 12.68 -9.94
N SER A 11 9.01 12.54 -9.77
CA SER A 11 8.41 11.92 -8.59
C SER A 11 8.80 10.45 -8.61
N THR A 12 10.04 10.20 -8.19
CA THR A 12 10.57 8.84 -8.10
C THR A 12 9.85 8.23 -6.92
N ILE A 13 8.79 7.48 -7.21
CA ILE A 13 8.02 6.79 -6.19
C ILE A 13 8.96 5.81 -5.49
N PRO A 14 9.08 5.89 -4.15
CA PRO A 14 9.83 4.93 -3.37
C PRO A 14 9.45 3.48 -3.71
N ALA A 15 10.44 2.60 -3.91
CA ALA A 15 10.20 1.22 -4.35
C ALA A 15 9.28 0.43 -3.41
N ASN A 16 9.25 0.76 -2.11
CA ASN A 16 8.38 0.15 -1.12
C ASN A 16 6.88 0.51 -1.31
N LEU A 17 6.58 1.63 -1.98
CA LEU A 17 5.22 2.01 -2.36
C LEU A 17 4.79 1.33 -3.66
N LEU A 18 5.73 1.00 -4.55
CA LEU A 18 5.46 0.25 -5.78
C LEU A 18 5.26 -1.25 -5.53
N ALA A 19 5.62 -1.74 -4.34
CA ALA A 19 5.37 -3.11 -3.95
C ALA A 19 3.85 -3.40 -3.93
N PRO A 20 3.39 -4.55 -4.45
CA PRO A 20 1.98 -4.91 -4.41
C PRO A 20 1.49 -5.03 -2.97
N CYS A 21 0.18 -4.91 -2.78
CA CYS A 21 -0.43 -5.18 -1.49
C CYS A 21 -0.26 -6.66 -1.12
N PRO A 22 -0.12 -6.98 0.18
CA PRO A 22 0.03 -8.37 0.62
C PRO A 22 -1.17 -9.22 0.21
N ASP A 23 -0.91 -10.46 -0.21
CA ASP A 23 -1.97 -11.42 -0.49
C ASP A 23 -2.74 -11.78 0.79
N LEU A 24 -4.04 -11.96 0.64
CA LEU A 24 -4.89 -12.49 1.70
C LEU A 24 -4.65 -14.00 1.83
N GLN A 25 -4.57 -14.46 3.08
CA GLN A 25 -4.47 -15.89 3.33
C GLN A 25 -5.78 -16.57 2.90
N LYS A 26 -5.68 -17.80 2.42
CA LYS A 26 -6.87 -18.63 2.26
C LYS A 26 -7.35 -19.04 3.65
N LEU A 27 -8.66 -19.15 3.83
CA LEU A 27 -9.21 -19.78 5.02
C LEU A 27 -8.93 -21.29 4.95
N GLU A 28 -8.23 -21.80 5.95
CA GLU A 28 -7.93 -23.23 6.06
C GLU A 28 -9.19 -24.05 6.39
N ASP A 29 -10.10 -23.45 7.17
CA ASP A 29 -11.40 -24.00 7.51
C ASP A 29 -12.40 -22.89 7.87
N GLY A 30 -13.67 -23.28 8.10
CA GLY A 30 -14.76 -22.38 8.48
C GLY A 30 -14.99 -22.28 9.99
N THR A 31 -14.04 -22.69 10.83
CA THR A 31 -14.22 -22.61 12.29
C THR A 31 -14.15 -21.16 12.76
N GLY A 32 -14.86 -20.86 13.84
CA GLY A 32 -14.84 -19.52 14.43
C GLY A 32 -13.43 -19.07 14.82
N ARG A 33 -12.58 -19.98 15.31
CA ARG A 33 -11.18 -19.70 15.65
C ARG A 33 -10.39 -19.24 14.42
N THR A 34 -10.47 -19.99 13.33
CA THR A 34 -9.76 -19.68 12.09
C THR A 34 -10.26 -18.37 11.49
N LEU A 35 -11.58 -18.17 11.45
CA LEU A 35 -12.19 -16.93 10.97
C LEU A 35 -11.73 -15.71 11.79
N LEU A 36 -11.67 -15.81 13.11
CA LEU A 36 -11.23 -14.71 13.97
C LEU A 36 -9.77 -14.33 13.71
N ILE A 37 -8.87 -15.32 13.65
CA ILE A 37 -7.45 -15.07 13.37
C ILE A 37 -7.27 -14.48 11.97
N TRP A 38 -7.95 -15.05 10.97
CA TRP A 38 -7.92 -14.57 9.59
C TRP A 38 -8.45 -13.14 9.45
N SER A 39 -9.50 -12.78 10.20
CA SER A 39 -10.09 -11.44 10.16
C SER A 39 -9.10 -10.38 10.66
N VAL A 40 -8.39 -10.66 11.75
CA VAL A 40 -7.37 -9.76 12.30
C VAL A 40 -6.22 -9.57 11.30
N ASP A 41 -5.70 -10.65 10.71
CA ASP A 41 -4.64 -10.59 9.68
C ASP A 41 -5.10 -9.77 8.45
N THR A 42 -6.32 -10.01 8.00
CA THR A 42 -6.90 -9.33 6.83
C THR A 42 -7.04 -7.83 7.05
N VAL A 43 -7.52 -7.40 8.22
CA VAL A 43 -7.62 -5.97 8.57
C VAL A 43 -6.24 -5.32 8.63
N ALA A 44 -5.24 -6.00 9.19
CA ALA A 44 -3.87 -5.48 9.23
C ALA A 44 -3.31 -5.26 7.82
N LYS A 45 -3.44 -6.26 6.93
CA LYS A 45 -3.00 -6.16 5.52
C LYS A 45 -3.75 -5.09 4.73
N TYR A 46 -5.05 -4.94 4.98
CA TYR A 46 -5.85 -3.88 4.38
C TYR A 46 -5.32 -2.48 4.79
N ASN A 47 -5.07 -2.26 6.08
CA ASN A 47 -4.58 -0.97 6.57
C ASN A 47 -3.19 -0.64 5.99
N GLU A 48 -2.31 -1.63 5.86
CA GLU A 48 -1.01 -1.45 5.20
C GLU A 48 -1.19 -1.05 3.72
N CYS A 49 -2.02 -1.78 2.98
CA CYS A 49 -2.31 -1.51 1.58
C CYS A 49 -2.90 -0.10 1.38
N LYS A 50 -3.87 0.28 2.23
CA LYS A 50 -4.49 1.61 2.22
C LYS A 50 -3.45 2.70 2.45
N SER A 51 -2.57 2.55 3.44
CA SER A 51 -1.53 3.54 3.74
C SER A 51 -0.56 3.73 2.57
N LYS A 52 -0.13 2.64 1.93
CA LYS A 52 0.71 2.71 0.72
C LYS A 52 -0.01 3.44 -0.41
N HIS A 53 -1.29 3.13 -0.64
CA HIS A 53 -2.08 3.78 -1.67
C HIS A 53 -2.25 5.29 -1.42
N GLU A 54 -2.56 5.70 -0.19
CA GLU A 54 -2.65 7.12 0.21
C GLU A 54 -1.34 7.86 -0.03
N ALA A 55 -0.20 7.24 0.29
CA ALA A 55 1.12 7.82 0.06
C ALA A 55 1.43 8.01 -1.44
N ILE A 56 0.99 7.06 -2.29
CA ILE A 56 1.13 7.18 -3.74
C ILE A 56 0.25 8.32 -4.26
N VAL A 57 -1.03 8.37 -3.87
CA VAL A 57 -1.97 9.43 -4.29
C VAL A 57 -1.39 10.80 -3.94
N LYS A 58 -0.92 10.97 -2.70
CA LYS A 58 -0.30 12.22 -2.24
C LYS A 58 0.98 12.60 -3.00
N ALA A 59 1.71 11.63 -3.54
CA ALA A 59 2.90 11.91 -4.35
C ALA A 59 2.56 12.42 -5.77
N PHE A 60 1.31 12.28 -6.19
CA PHE A 60 0.79 12.74 -7.49
C PHE A 60 -0.15 13.96 -7.40
N GLU A 61 -0.55 14.37 -6.18
CA GLU A 61 -1.23 15.64 -5.89
C GLU A 61 -0.24 16.82 -5.86
#